data_AF-A0A497N626-F1
#
_entry.id   AF-A0A497N626-F1
#
_cell.length_a   1.000
_cell.length_b   1.000
_cell.length_c   1.000
_cell.angle_alpha   90.00
_cell.angle_beta   90.00
_cell.angle_gamma   90.00
#
_symmetry.space_group_name_H-M   'P 1'
#
loop_
_entity.id
_entity.type
_entity.pdbx_description
1 polymer ?
#
loop_
_entity_poly.entity_id
_entity_poly.type
_entity_poly.pdbx_seq_one_letter_code
_entity_poly.pdbx_strand_id
1 'polypeptide(L)'
;MDRLDRRLLVCIFVVILLLSGVYMVYLYNSLVREHPPIPSFKVVSSNSWITDQVSLHDFVPFGVALSKLEDGKMVIDREEGWTASNFVAFGMLTDGDNTLFFHPSINMGGSHGVRLVFNGRKMYRFLPGSPYYDESGRFFPYPTVHTNPRNRIVTAMAYDEEARTWYVKIVDTGTSPPTEILYVKGKGRLNPLWIGKPEGPFVVHGVAGVKDGWLLLDAWGGFLDFAELLEARYRDPETGVSYNFTEGFFFFDREYHKLLPVGKVKVEGGEIVDGVEFNAMAFHKIEGEEVEFIFIMARNPLPEALKGKFQFPEFEQFGRINFVDRNESYRLDDYRFWTDGELQPNLYFLKGNITDGNGGIVGEVNLRAEAFDFWGKRGTENWHVGKPWWDPDGEVAWGRSFVKWRGTITLGNETITVEEALGFGEFHRYNGVHMPRLSWSSSWMTDILTLKDGYPLKYPFRGDVVENLIPDLVEMDVDMLSIQSECNDWQLYLRVRR
;
A
#
# COMPACT_ATOMS: atom_id res chain seq x y z
N MET A 1 66.85 -34.47 -19.48
CA MET A 1 65.80 -34.17 -18.48
C MET A 1 65.50 -35.44 -17.72
N ASP A 2 65.93 -35.49 -16.48
CA ASP A 2 65.69 -36.62 -15.60
C ASP A 2 64.19 -36.74 -15.29
N ARG A 3 63.76 -37.93 -14.84
CA ARG A 3 62.37 -38.17 -14.38
C ARG A 3 61.90 -37.14 -13.34
N LEU A 4 62.83 -36.53 -12.60
CA LEU A 4 62.57 -35.49 -11.61
C LEU A 4 62.12 -34.16 -12.26
N ASP A 5 62.75 -33.76 -13.37
CA ASP A 5 62.43 -32.52 -14.09
C ASP A 5 61.04 -32.56 -14.71
N ARG A 6 60.63 -33.72 -15.23
CA ARG A 6 59.28 -33.90 -15.81
C ARG A 6 58.19 -33.82 -14.74
N ARG A 7 58.42 -34.37 -13.54
CA ARG A 7 57.45 -34.28 -12.43
C ARG A 7 57.32 -32.85 -11.92
N LEU A 8 58.43 -32.13 -11.81
CA LEU A 8 58.42 -30.72 -11.42
C LEU A 8 57.66 -29.85 -12.44
N LEU A 9 57.91 -30.06 -13.74
CA LEU A 9 57.17 -29.37 -14.81
C LEU A 9 55.68 -29.67 -14.80
N VAL A 10 55.27 -30.92 -14.55
CA VAL A 10 53.86 -31.30 -14.40
C VAL A 10 53.24 -30.62 -13.18
N CYS A 11 53.93 -30.58 -12.03
CA CYS A 11 53.45 -29.88 -10.84
C CYS A 11 53.28 -28.37 -11.08
N ILE A 12 54.25 -27.72 -11.72
CA ILE A 12 54.16 -26.30 -12.08
C ILE A 12 52.98 -26.05 -13.01
N PHE A 13 52.78 -26.90 -14.02
CA PHE A 13 51.67 -26.79 -14.96
C PHE A 13 50.30 -26.95 -14.27
N VAL A 14 50.17 -27.92 -13.35
CA VAL A 14 48.95 -28.12 -12.55
C VAL A 14 48.68 -26.92 -11.63
N VAL A 15 49.70 -26.35 -10.99
CA VAL A 15 49.55 -25.16 -10.15
C VAL A 15 49.11 -23.95 -10.99
N ILE A 16 49.69 -23.76 -12.18
CA ILE A 16 49.28 -22.67 -13.08
C ILE A 16 47.81 -22.85 -13.50
N LEU A 17 47.39 -24.07 -13.85
CA LEU A 17 45.99 -24.37 -14.19
C LEU A 17 45.02 -24.12 -13.02
N LEU A 18 45.41 -24.49 -11.80
CA LEU A 18 44.60 -24.22 -10.61
C LEU A 18 44.49 -22.71 -10.33
N LEU A 19 45.60 -21.98 -10.39
CA LEU A 19 45.61 -20.53 -10.16
C LEU A 19 44.83 -19.76 -11.22
N SER A 20 44.93 -20.17 -12.49
CA SER A 20 44.15 -19.58 -13.59
C SER A 20 42.66 -19.93 -13.48
N GLY A 21 42.31 -21.14 -13.04
CA GLY A 21 40.93 -21.50 -12.71
C GLY A 21 40.34 -20.63 -11.59
N VAL A 22 41.09 -20.43 -10.50
CA VAL A 22 40.68 -19.55 -9.38
C VAL A 22 40.56 -18.09 -9.84
N TYR A 23 41.50 -17.61 -10.66
CA TYR A 23 41.47 -16.25 -11.21
C TYR A 23 40.30 -16.03 -12.17
N MET A 24 39.96 -17.02 -13.00
CA MET A 24 38.78 -16.97 -13.87
C MET A 24 37.47 -16.99 -13.08
N VAL A 25 37.38 -17.78 -12.00
CA VAL A 25 36.23 -17.74 -11.09
C VAL A 25 36.14 -16.38 -10.38
N TYR A 26 37.27 -15.81 -9.97
CA TYR A 26 37.32 -14.47 -9.39
C TYR A 26 36.87 -13.39 -10.38
N LEU A 27 37.37 -13.41 -11.62
CA LEU A 27 36.96 -12.48 -12.68
C LEU A 27 35.49 -12.65 -13.05
N TYR A 28 35.02 -13.88 -13.20
CA TYR A 28 33.60 -14.18 -13.46
C TYR A 28 32.73 -13.64 -12.32
N ASN A 29 33.08 -13.90 -11.06
CA ASN A 29 32.36 -13.36 -9.91
C ASN A 29 32.46 -11.83 -9.81
N SER A 30 33.57 -11.23 -10.25
CA SER A 30 33.73 -9.76 -10.28
C SER A 30 32.88 -9.12 -11.37
N LEU A 31 32.80 -9.73 -12.56
CA LEU A 31 31.99 -9.27 -13.69
C LEU A 31 30.49 -9.46 -13.45
N VAL A 32 30.09 -10.59 -12.86
CA VAL A 32 28.69 -10.84 -12.46
C VAL A 32 28.23 -9.86 -11.37
N ARG A 33 29.14 -9.33 -10.54
CA ARG A 33 28.85 -8.27 -9.55
C ARG A 33 28.70 -6.87 -10.14
N GLU A 34 28.92 -6.66 -11.44
CA GLU A 34 28.70 -5.35 -12.10
C GLU A 34 27.27 -5.17 -12.63
N HIS A 35 26.57 -6.26 -12.93
CA HIS A 35 25.16 -6.22 -13.28
C HIS A 35 24.28 -6.47 -12.05
N PRO A 36 23.15 -5.77 -11.91
CA PRO A 36 22.26 -6.07 -10.82
C PRO A 36 21.66 -7.48 -11.01
N PRO A 37 21.48 -8.25 -9.93
CA PRO A 37 21.17 -9.68 -10.01
C PRO A 37 19.71 -9.99 -10.40
N ILE A 38 18.94 -9.01 -10.88
CA ILE A 38 17.47 -9.11 -10.98
C ILE A 38 17.03 -8.87 -12.43
N PRO A 39 16.05 -9.64 -12.95
CA PRO A 39 15.58 -9.47 -14.33
C PRO A 39 15.05 -8.05 -14.59
N SER A 40 15.24 -7.59 -15.83
CA SER A 40 14.61 -6.35 -16.30
C SER A 40 13.12 -6.56 -16.57
N PHE A 41 12.27 -5.73 -15.99
CA PHE A 41 10.84 -5.68 -16.26
C PHE A 41 10.42 -4.25 -16.60
N LYS A 42 9.26 -4.11 -17.26
CA LYS A 42 8.72 -2.79 -17.63
C LYS A 42 8.12 -2.10 -16.40
N VAL A 43 8.46 -0.83 -16.25
CA VAL A 43 7.92 0.07 -15.22
C VAL A 43 7.10 1.16 -15.89
N VAL A 44 5.97 1.53 -15.28
CA VAL A 44 5.07 2.61 -15.71
C VAL A 44 4.63 3.44 -14.51
N SER A 45 4.14 4.65 -14.74
CA SER A 45 3.64 5.53 -13.66
C SER A 45 2.21 5.20 -13.21
N SER A 46 1.41 4.60 -14.10
CA SER A 46 0.04 4.20 -13.82
C SER A 46 -0.36 2.99 -14.66
N ASN A 47 -1.16 2.11 -14.04
CA ASN A 47 -1.84 0.99 -14.68
C ASN A 47 -3.37 1.12 -14.63
N SER A 48 -3.90 2.30 -14.28
CA SER A 48 -5.36 2.55 -14.22
C SER A 48 -6.08 2.43 -15.58
N TRP A 49 -5.32 2.34 -16.68
CA TRP A 49 -5.84 2.06 -18.03
C TRP A 49 -6.22 0.59 -18.24
N ILE A 50 -5.72 -0.34 -17.42
CA ILE A 50 -6.09 -1.76 -17.51
C ILE A 50 -7.52 -1.92 -16.98
N THR A 51 -8.37 -2.58 -17.75
CA THR A 51 -9.79 -2.84 -17.43
C THR A 51 -10.14 -4.32 -17.45
N ASP A 52 -9.14 -5.19 -17.53
CA ASP A 52 -9.33 -6.63 -17.56
C ASP A 52 -10.07 -7.08 -16.30
N GLN A 53 -10.91 -8.10 -16.47
CA GLN A 53 -11.49 -8.81 -15.33
C GLN A 53 -10.40 -9.68 -14.67
N VAL A 54 -10.52 -9.88 -13.35
CA VAL A 54 -9.57 -10.71 -12.60
C VAL A 54 -9.73 -12.17 -13.00
N SER A 55 -8.62 -12.82 -13.35
CA SER A 55 -8.54 -14.27 -13.60
C SER A 55 -7.91 -15.01 -12.42
N LEU A 56 -8.00 -16.35 -12.42
CA LEU A 56 -7.28 -17.20 -11.47
C LEU A 56 -5.76 -17.04 -11.59
N HIS A 57 -5.25 -16.73 -12.78
CA HIS A 57 -3.82 -16.45 -12.97
C HIS A 57 -3.39 -15.16 -12.26
N ASP A 58 -4.25 -14.13 -12.28
CA ASP A 58 -4.00 -12.91 -11.51
C ASP A 58 -4.09 -13.21 -10.00
N PHE A 59 -5.07 -14.01 -9.57
CA PHE A 59 -5.18 -14.41 -8.16
C PHE A 59 -3.95 -15.20 -7.70
N VAL A 60 -3.57 -16.27 -8.39
CA VAL A 60 -2.45 -17.16 -7.99
C VAL A 60 -1.50 -17.39 -9.18
N PRO A 61 -0.55 -16.46 -9.44
CA PRO A 61 0.34 -16.51 -10.62
C PRO A 61 1.46 -17.54 -10.47
N PHE A 62 1.10 -18.83 -10.51
CA PHE A 62 2.07 -19.92 -10.49
C PHE A 62 2.93 -19.92 -11.75
N GLY A 63 4.25 -20.09 -11.57
CA GLY A 63 5.23 -20.02 -12.66
C GLY A 63 5.74 -18.60 -12.96
N VAL A 64 5.20 -17.57 -12.30
CA VAL A 64 5.65 -16.18 -12.45
C VAL A 64 6.18 -15.63 -11.13
N ALA A 65 5.29 -15.35 -10.17
CA ALA A 65 5.66 -14.87 -8.84
C ALA A 65 5.67 -15.99 -7.79
N LEU A 66 4.94 -17.07 -8.06
CA LEU A 66 4.68 -18.13 -7.10
C LEU A 66 5.06 -19.51 -7.64
N SER A 67 5.45 -20.39 -6.74
CA SER A 67 5.58 -21.82 -6.98
C SER A 67 4.82 -22.60 -5.91
N LYS A 68 4.22 -23.72 -6.32
CA LYS A 68 3.51 -24.67 -5.46
C LYS A 68 4.38 -25.91 -5.26
N LEU A 69 4.63 -26.27 -4.00
CA LEU A 69 5.28 -27.53 -3.64
C LEU A 69 4.27 -28.68 -3.63
N GLU A 70 4.76 -29.92 -3.61
CA GLU A 70 3.92 -31.13 -3.64
C GLU A 70 2.91 -31.21 -2.48
N ASP A 71 3.28 -30.69 -1.30
CA ASP A 71 2.43 -30.64 -0.11
C ASP A 71 1.43 -29.46 -0.11
N GLY A 72 1.34 -28.73 -1.22
CA GLY A 72 0.50 -27.54 -1.40
C GLY A 72 1.09 -26.26 -0.81
N LYS A 73 2.27 -26.31 -0.18
CA LYS A 73 2.93 -25.10 0.35
C LYS A 73 3.31 -24.16 -0.80
N MET A 74 3.06 -22.87 -0.62
CA MET A 74 3.43 -21.84 -1.59
C MET A 74 4.79 -21.22 -1.24
N VAL A 75 5.60 -20.95 -2.27
CA VAL A 75 6.90 -20.28 -2.16
C VAL A 75 7.05 -19.19 -3.22
N ILE A 76 7.89 -18.19 -2.94
CA ILE A 76 8.25 -17.11 -3.88
C ILE A 76 9.73 -17.24 -4.25
N ASP A 77 10.07 -16.91 -5.48
CA ASP A 77 11.45 -16.98 -5.96
C ASP A 77 12.22 -15.70 -5.59
N ARG A 78 13.02 -15.81 -4.53
CA ARG A 78 13.87 -14.72 -4.04
C ARG A 78 15.07 -14.44 -4.95
N GLU A 79 15.49 -15.40 -5.76
CA GLU A 79 16.62 -15.24 -6.69
C GLU A 79 16.21 -14.36 -7.87
N GLU A 80 14.95 -14.49 -8.31
CA GLU A 80 14.33 -13.62 -9.32
C GLU A 80 13.94 -12.23 -8.78
N GLY A 81 14.25 -11.93 -7.51
CA GLY A 81 14.02 -10.63 -6.89
C GLY A 81 12.61 -10.39 -6.33
N TRP A 82 11.74 -11.41 -6.32
CA TRP A 82 10.43 -11.29 -5.65
C TRP A 82 10.59 -11.13 -4.15
N THR A 83 9.89 -10.17 -3.55
CA THR A 83 10.01 -9.83 -2.12
C THR A 83 8.80 -10.20 -1.30
N ALA A 84 7.62 -10.02 -1.87
CA ALA A 84 6.38 -10.35 -1.22
C ALA A 84 5.29 -10.75 -2.20
N SER A 85 4.33 -11.51 -1.70
CA SER A 85 3.11 -11.83 -2.42
C SER A 85 1.98 -11.94 -1.41
N ASN A 86 1.10 -10.95 -1.39
CA ASN A 86 0.08 -10.81 -0.34
C ASN A 86 -1.32 -10.99 -0.91
N PHE A 87 -2.16 -11.61 -0.07
CA PHE A 87 -3.60 -11.78 -0.30
C PHE A 87 -4.31 -11.17 0.90
N VAL A 88 -5.03 -10.09 0.66
CA VAL A 88 -5.68 -9.29 1.70
C VAL A 88 -7.13 -9.12 1.31
N ALA A 89 -8.01 -9.26 2.28
CA ALA A 89 -9.38 -8.80 2.14
C ALA A 89 -9.59 -7.70 3.17
N PHE A 90 -10.23 -6.62 2.77
CA PHE A 90 -10.62 -5.56 3.68
C PHE A 90 -12.10 -5.27 3.55
N GLY A 91 -12.80 -5.09 4.66
CA GLY A 91 -14.17 -4.61 4.62
C GLY A 91 -14.67 -3.98 5.91
N MET A 92 -15.74 -3.20 5.76
CA MET A 92 -16.46 -2.53 6.83
C MET A 92 -17.94 -2.81 6.65
N LEU A 93 -18.53 -3.48 7.64
CA LEU A 93 -19.90 -3.99 7.58
C LEU A 93 -20.74 -3.41 8.72
N THR A 94 -22.02 -3.21 8.45
CA THR A 94 -23.01 -2.69 9.40
C THR A 94 -24.28 -3.54 9.43
N ASP A 95 -24.88 -3.68 10.62
CA ASP A 95 -26.20 -4.28 10.84
C ASP A 95 -26.83 -3.65 12.09
N GLY A 96 -27.72 -2.68 11.89
CA GLY A 96 -28.23 -1.84 12.96
C GLY A 96 -27.09 -1.14 13.71
N ASP A 97 -27.00 -1.36 15.02
CA ASP A 97 -25.93 -0.80 15.86
C ASP A 97 -24.61 -1.59 15.79
N ASN A 98 -24.58 -2.74 15.11
CA ASN A 98 -23.40 -3.58 15.03
C ASN A 98 -22.48 -3.13 13.89
N THR A 99 -21.18 -3.06 14.18
CA THR A 99 -20.14 -2.77 13.20
C THR A 99 -19.07 -3.87 13.22
N LEU A 100 -18.63 -4.27 12.02
CA LEU A 100 -17.51 -5.19 11.84
C LEU A 100 -16.53 -4.66 10.81
N PHE A 101 -15.29 -4.44 11.23
CA PHE A 101 -14.17 -4.18 10.34
C PHE A 101 -13.30 -5.43 10.27
N PHE A 102 -12.89 -5.83 9.07
CA PHE A 102 -12.04 -6.99 8.88
C PHE A 102 -10.88 -6.69 7.92
N HIS A 103 -9.69 -7.17 8.28
CA HIS A 103 -8.47 -7.11 7.47
C HIS A 103 -7.65 -8.42 7.65
N PRO A 104 -8.21 -9.60 7.33
CA PRO A 104 -7.41 -10.82 7.25
C PRO A 104 -6.36 -10.71 6.15
N SER A 105 -5.14 -11.16 6.44
CA SER A 105 -4.06 -11.19 5.46
C SER A 105 -3.33 -12.54 5.43
N ILE A 106 -3.06 -13.02 4.23
CA ILE A 106 -2.23 -14.20 3.94
C ILE A 106 -1.02 -13.68 3.16
N ASN A 107 0.08 -13.45 3.87
CA ASN A 107 1.23 -12.73 3.32
C ASN A 107 2.41 -13.66 3.03
N MET A 108 3.12 -13.47 1.93
CA MET A 108 4.41 -14.12 1.69
C MET A 108 5.51 -13.08 1.84
N GLY A 109 6.51 -13.35 2.66
CA GLY A 109 7.61 -12.39 2.91
C GLY A 109 7.33 -11.33 3.97
N GLY A 110 6.18 -11.37 4.63
CA GLY A 110 5.80 -10.46 5.70
C GLY A 110 5.06 -11.14 6.85
N SER A 111 4.45 -10.33 7.72
CA SER A 111 3.64 -10.83 8.84
C SER A 111 2.20 -11.13 8.41
N HIS A 112 1.72 -12.35 8.63
CA HIS A 112 0.31 -12.71 8.47
C HIS A 112 -0.49 -12.27 9.69
N GLY A 113 -1.75 -11.93 9.50
CA GLY A 113 -2.61 -11.79 10.67
C GLY A 113 -4.08 -11.63 10.38
N VAL A 114 -4.86 -12.06 11.37
CA VAL A 114 -6.26 -11.71 11.48
C VAL A 114 -6.36 -10.41 12.25
N ARG A 115 -7.13 -9.49 11.69
CA ARG A 115 -7.48 -8.19 12.23
C ARG A 115 -8.99 -8.06 12.11
N LEU A 116 -9.72 -8.15 13.23
CA LEU A 116 -11.14 -7.81 13.28
C LEU A 116 -11.40 -6.70 14.30
N VAL A 117 -12.34 -5.80 14.03
CA VAL A 117 -12.92 -4.89 15.03
C VAL A 117 -14.41 -5.12 15.03
N PHE A 118 -14.96 -5.61 16.15
CA PHE A 118 -16.39 -5.81 16.28
C PHE A 118 -16.93 -4.92 17.41
N ASN A 119 -17.83 -3.99 17.08
CA ASN A 119 -18.37 -3.01 18.04
C ASN A 119 -17.28 -2.32 18.87
N GLY A 120 -16.21 -1.87 18.18
CA GLY A 120 -15.03 -1.24 18.79
C GLY A 120 -14.05 -2.20 19.47
N ARG A 121 -14.39 -3.47 19.70
CA ARG A 121 -13.47 -4.46 20.27
C ARG A 121 -12.51 -4.98 19.21
N LYS A 122 -11.22 -4.67 19.39
CA LYS A 122 -10.14 -5.07 18.49
C LYS A 122 -9.65 -6.49 18.79
N MET A 123 -9.58 -7.32 17.77
CA MET A 123 -8.95 -8.62 17.78
C MET A 123 -7.78 -8.65 16.79
N TYR A 124 -6.60 -8.97 17.30
CA TYR A 124 -5.42 -9.23 16.49
C TYR A 124 -4.84 -10.62 16.78
N ARG A 125 -4.51 -11.38 15.73
CA ARG A 125 -3.78 -12.64 15.83
C ARG A 125 -2.73 -12.72 14.73
N PHE A 126 -1.47 -12.87 15.12
CA PHE A 126 -0.39 -13.23 14.21
C PHE A 126 -0.49 -14.72 13.85
N LEU A 127 -0.36 -15.06 12.56
CA LEU A 127 -0.45 -16.43 12.08
C LEU A 127 0.91 -16.88 11.51
N PRO A 128 1.67 -17.77 12.17
CA PRO A 128 3.00 -18.14 11.71
C PRO A 128 2.98 -19.13 10.54
N GLY A 129 4.05 -19.09 9.74
CA GLY A 129 4.37 -20.09 8.72
C GLY A 129 3.81 -19.76 7.33
N SER A 130 4.42 -20.37 6.31
CA SER A 130 4.08 -20.12 4.91
C SER A 130 2.61 -20.43 4.58
N PRO A 131 2.04 -19.75 3.58
CA PRO A 131 0.71 -20.08 3.09
C PRO A 131 0.72 -21.33 2.21
N TYR A 132 -0.48 -21.86 2.00
CA TYR A 132 -0.76 -23.08 1.26
C TYR A 132 -1.85 -22.79 0.23
N TYR A 133 -1.82 -23.55 -0.85
CA TYR A 133 -2.83 -23.55 -1.89
C TYR A 133 -3.55 -24.90 -1.89
N ASP A 134 -4.88 -24.83 -1.93
CA ASP A 134 -5.78 -25.97 -1.83
C ASP A 134 -6.79 -25.98 -2.99
N GLU A 135 -6.90 -27.15 -3.62
CA GLU A 135 -7.88 -27.48 -4.66
C GLU A 135 -8.75 -28.68 -4.26
N SER A 136 -8.53 -29.24 -3.06
CA SER A 136 -9.25 -30.42 -2.58
C SER A 136 -10.68 -30.12 -2.11
N GLY A 137 -11.02 -28.83 -1.96
CA GLY A 137 -12.33 -28.42 -1.47
C GLY A 137 -12.42 -28.25 0.05
N ARG A 138 -11.29 -28.21 0.78
CA ARG A 138 -11.31 -28.27 2.26
C ARG A 138 -12.01 -27.08 2.89
N PHE A 139 -11.80 -25.89 2.37
CA PHE A 139 -12.41 -24.65 2.87
C PHE A 139 -13.51 -24.11 1.96
N PHE A 140 -13.28 -24.21 0.65
CA PHE A 140 -14.18 -23.81 -0.43
C PHE A 140 -14.03 -24.76 -1.62
N PRO A 141 -15.05 -24.95 -2.46
CA PRO A 141 -14.99 -25.78 -3.66
C PRO A 141 -14.22 -25.13 -4.83
N TYR A 142 -13.46 -24.07 -4.56
CA TYR A 142 -12.77 -23.22 -5.53
C TYR A 142 -11.27 -23.17 -5.20
N PRO A 143 -10.40 -22.76 -6.15
CA PRO A 143 -9.01 -22.43 -5.87
C PRO A 143 -8.87 -21.57 -4.63
N THR A 144 -8.19 -22.10 -3.61
CA THR A 144 -8.14 -21.49 -2.28
C THR A 144 -6.70 -21.30 -1.84
N VAL A 145 -6.38 -20.10 -1.36
CA VAL A 145 -5.16 -19.85 -0.58
C VAL A 145 -5.52 -19.80 0.90
N HIS A 146 -4.68 -20.35 1.76
CA HIS A 146 -4.90 -20.30 3.20
C HIS A 146 -3.59 -20.21 3.99
N THR A 147 -3.67 -19.66 5.20
CA THR A 147 -2.54 -19.71 6.14
C THR A 147 -2.21 -21.14 6.54
N ASN A 148 -1.02 -21.36 7.10
CA ASN A 148 -0.57 -22.67 7.58
C ASN A 148 -1.69 -23.43 8.33
N PRO A 149 -2.14 -24.59 7.82
CA PRO A 149 -3.29 -25.32 8.37
C PRO A 149 -3.02 -25.96 9.73
N ARG A 150 -1.77 -25.93 10.21
CA ARG A 150 -1.40 -26.35 11.57
C ARG A 150 -1.68 -25.27 12.61
N ASN A 151 -1.98 -24.04 12.19
CA ASN A 151 -2.40 -22.99 13.10
C ASN A 151 -3.81 -23.27 13.62
N ARG A 152 -4.05 -22.91 14.89
CA ARG A 152 -5.39 -22.99 15.49
C ARG A 152 -6.38 -22.10 14.76
N ILE A 153 -5.97 -20.89 14.39
CA ILE A 153 -6.79 -20.01 13.55
C ILE A 153 -6.26 -20.09 12.12
N VAL A 154 -7.15 -20.36 11.17
CA VAL A 154 -6.82 -20.39 9.74
C VAL A 154 -7.63 -19.32 9.02
N THR A 155 -6.95 -18.50 8.24
CA THR A 155 -7.58 -17.64 7.23
C THR A 155 -7.51 -18.35 5.89
N ALA A 156 -8.63 -18.42 5.17
CA ALA A 156 -8.73 -18.96 3.82
C ALA A 156 -9.43 -17.94 2.91
N MET A 157 -8.93 -17.79 1.68
CA MET A 157 -9.49 -16.93 0.65
C MET A 157 -9.59 -17.70 -0.65
N ALA A 158 -10.70 -17.57 -1.37
CA ALA A 158 -10.92 -18.26 -2.62
C ALA A 158 -11.56 -17.34 -3.65
N TYR A 159 -11.39 -17.71 -4.92
CA TYR A 159 -11.95 -16.98 -6.05
C TYR A 159 -12.64 -17.95 -7.01
N ASP A 160 -13.88 -17.62 -7.36
CA ASP A 160 -14.64 -18.22 -8.44
C ASP A 160 -14.58 -17.27 -9.64
N GLU A 161 -13.74 -17.57 -10.62
CA GLU A 161 -13.52 -16.73 -11.80
C GLU A 161 -14.77 -16.65 -12.69
N GLU A 162 -15.55 -17.73 -12.81
CA GLU A 162 -16.74 -17.75 -13.66
C GLU A 162 -17.83 -16.84 -13.08
N ALA A 163 -18.06 -16.92 -11.77
CA ALA A 163 -19.02 -16.06 -11.09
C ALA A 163 -18.45 -14.69 -10.68
N ARG A 164 -17.15 -14.47 -10.89
CA ARG A 164 -16.38 -13.32 -10.39
C ARG A 164 -16.62 -13.07 -8.90
N THR A 165 -16.53 -14.12 -8.09
CA THR A 165 -16.93 -14.09 -6.68
C THR A 165 -15.74 -14.38 -5.76
N TRP A 166 -15.53 -13.48 -4.81
CA TRP A 166 -14.56 -13.58 -3.74
C TRP A 166 -15.16 -14.22 -2.50
N TYR A 167 -14.39 -15.08 -1.85
CA TYR A 167 -14.75 -15.71 -0.60
C TYR A 167 -13.65 -15.56 0.43
N VAL A 168 -14.02 -15.24 1.66
CA VAL A 168 -13.09 -15.09 2.79
C VAL A 168 -13.65 -15.86 3.99
N LYS A 169 -12.79 -16.62 4.66
CA LYS A 169 -13.15 -17.36 5.87
C LYS A 169 -12.06 -17.26 6.93
N ILE A 170 -12.47 -17.12 8.18
CA ILE A 170 -11.61 -17.30 9.35
C ILE A 170 -12.20 -18.42 10.20
N VAL A 171 -11.42 -19.45 10.49
CA VAL A 171 -11.87 -20.66 11.19
C VAL A 171 -10.98 -20.93 12.41
N ASP A 172 -11.59 -21.24 13.56
CA ASP A 172 -10.92 -21.89 14.69
C ASP A 172 -10.96 -23.42 14.50
N THR A 173 -9.81 -24.00 14.17
CA THR A 173 -9.60 -25.44 14.00
C THR A 173 -9.34 -26.16 15.31
N GLY A 174 -9.24 -25.44 16.42
CA GLY A 174 -9.10 -26.00 17.77
C GLY A 174 -10.41 -26.54 18.36
N THR A 175 -11.54 -26.31 17.70
CA THR A 175 -12.85 -26.87 18.09
C THR A 175 -13.19 -28.10 17.25
N SER A 176 -14.07 -28.96 17.77
CA SER A 176 -14.60 -30.12 17.05
C SER A 176 -16.14 -30.07 17.05
N PRO A 177 -16.78 -29.81 15.90
CA PRO A 177 -16.18 -29.46 14.60
C PRO A 177 -15.49 -28.07 14.62
N PRO A 178 -14.64 -27.76 13.62
CA PRO A 178 -14.05 -26.43 13.47
C PRO A 178 -15.13 -25.33 13.43
N THR A 179 -14.85 -24.20 14.07
CA THR A 179 -15.81 -23.09 14.21
C THR A 179 -15.47 -21.97 13.24
N GLU A 180 -16.42 -21.56 12.42
CA GLU A 180 -16.30 -20.36 11.58
C GLU A 180 -16.48 -19.10 12.44
N ILE A 181 -15.46 -18.23 12.43
CA ILE A 181 -15.45 -16.92 13.09
C ILE A 181 -15.95 -15.84 12.13
N LEU A 182 -15.50 -15.91 10.87
CA LEU A 182 -15.89 -14.98 9.82
C LEU A 182 -16.12 -15.76 8.53
N TYR A 183 -17.18 -15.41 7.83
CA TYR A 183 -17.42 -15.76 6.43
C TYR A 183 -17.88 -14.52 5.70
N VAL A 184 -17.26 -14.25 4.55
CA VAL A 184 -17.67 -13.18 3.65
C VAL A 184 -17.68 -13.73 2.24
N LYS A 185 -18.75 -13.42 1.50
CA LYS A 185 -18.91 -13.69 0.08
C LYS A 185 -19.29 -12.39 -0.60
N GLY A 186 -18.62 -12.09 -1.71
CA GLY A 186 -19.04 -10.99 -2.56
C GLY A 186 -18.60 -11.10 -4.00
N LYS A 187 -19.29 -10.36 -4.85
CA LYS A 187 -19.13 -10.43 -6.29
C LYS A 187 -18.41 -9.18 -6.79
N GLY A 188 -17.33 -9.36 -7.55
CA GLY A 188 -16.62 -8.26 -8.20
C GLY A 188 -17.59 -7.43 -9.04
N ARG A 189 -17.60 -6.11 -8.84
CA ARG A 189 -18.61 -5.21 -9.39
C ARG A 189 -18.22 -4.68 -10.76
N LEU A 190 -17.40 -3.64 -10.77
CA LEU A 190 -16.94 -2.93 -11.96
C LEU A 190 -15.45 -3.19 -12.18
N ASN A 191 -14.72 -2.29 -12.84
CA ASN A 191 -13.31 -2.51 -13.09
C ASN A 191 -12.50 -2.43 -11.77
N PRO A 192 -11.56 -3.35 -11.53
CA PRO A 192 -10.64 -3.24 -10.42
C PRO A 192 -9.63 -2.10 -10.67
N LEU A 193 -9.01 -1.61 -9.60
CA LEU A 193 -7.79 -0.81 -9.72
C LEU A 193 -6.63 -1.77 -9.96
N TRP A 194 -6.19 -1.89 -11.21
CA TRP A 194 -4.98 -2.63 -11.54
C TRP A 194 -3.74 -1.84 -11.15
N ILE A 195 -2.92 -2.43 -10.27
CA ILE A 195 -1.58 -1.96 -9.95
C ILE A 195 -0.59 -2.51 -10.97
N GLY A 196 -0.78 -3.73 -11.45
CA GLY A 196 0.00 -4.36 -12.51
C GLY A 196 -0.31 -5.85 -12.66
N LYS A 197 -0.14 -6.41 -13.86
CA LYS A 197 -0.27 -7.87 -14.08
C LYS A 197 0.92 -8.63 -13.47
N PRO A 198 0.81 -9.95 -13.26
CA PRO A 198 1.92 -10.75 -12.72
C PRO A 198 3.23 -10.62 -13.52
N GLU A 199 3.15 -10.51 -14.85
CA GLU A 199 4.30 -10.30 -15.75
C GLU A 199 4.68 -8.82 -15.91
N GLY A 200 3.92 -7.91 -15.32
CA GLY A 200 4.02 -6.47 -15.49
C GLY A 200 3.12 -5.91 -16.61
N PRO A 201 3.22 -4.60 -16.88
CA PRO A 201 4.18 -3.66 -16.28
C PRO A 201 3.89 -3.39 -14.80
N PHE A 202 4.93 -3.08 -14.04
CA PHE A 202 4.85 -2.74 -12.63
C PHE A 202 4.84 -1.22 -12.43
N VAL A 203 4.30 -0.78 -11.30
CA VAL A 203 4.50 0.60 -10.81
C VAL A 203 5.57 0.59 -9.73
N VAL A 204 6.05 1.76 -9.32
CA VAL A 204 7.06 1.86 -8.26
C VAL A 204 6.45 2.45 -7.02
N HIS A 205 6.42 1.63 -5.98
CA HIS A 205 5.90 1.97 -4.66
C HIS A 205 6.90 2.82 -3.88
N GLY A 206 8.19 2.49 -3.91
CA GLY A 206 9.20 3.38 -3.34
C GLY A 206 10.53 2.73 -3.05
N VAL A 207 11.32 3.28 -2.14
CA VAL A 207 12.63 2.70 -1.79
C VAL A 207 12.46 1.51 -0.85
N ALA A 208 12.84 0.33 -1.33
CA ALA A 208 12.88 -0.93 -0.56
C ALA A 208 14.16 -1.09 0.28
N GLY A 209 15.17 -0.24 0.03
CA GLY A 209 16.42 -0.22 0.78
C GLY A 209 17.67 -0.49 -0.06
N VAL A 210 18.72 -1.00 0.59
CA VAL A 210 20.02 -1.29 -0.03
C VAL A 210 20.40 -2.75 0.19
N LYS A 211 20.79 -3.46 -0.86
CA LYS A 211 21.27 -4.85 -0.78
C LYS A 211 22.54 -5.00 -1.60
N ASP A 212 23.59 -5.55 -0.99
CA ASP A 212 24.88 -5.77 -1.66
C ASP A 212 25.44 -4.50 -2.33
N GLY A 213 25.20 -3.35 -1.71
CA GLY A 213 25.58 -2.03 -2.21
C GLY A 213 24.70 -1.48 -3.33
N TRP A 214 23.60 -2.12 -3.70
CA TRP A 214 22.62 -1.61 -4.67
C TRP A 214 21.46 -0.94 -3.95
N LEU A 215 21.12 0.28 -4.36
CA LEU A 215 19.84 0.91 -4.01
C LEU A 215 18.73 0.20 -4.80
N LEU A 216 17.72 -0.26 -4.10
CA LEU A 216 16.60 -1.01 -4.63
C LEU A 216 15.30 -0.24 -4.40
N LEU A 217 14.46 -0.20 -5.43
CA LEU A 217 13.07 0.21 -5.31
C LEU A 217 12.19 -1.02 -5.17
N ASP A 218 11.04 -0.84 -4.53
CA ASP A 218 9.94 -1.78 -4.49
C ASP A 218 9.04 -1.50 -5.68
N ALA A 219 9.03 -2.44 -6.63
CA ALA A 219 8.09 -2.43 -7.74
C ALA A 219 6.87 -3.27 -7.37
N TRP A 220 5.70 -2.71 -7.58
CA TRP A 220 4.42 -3.28 -7.15
C TRP A 220 3.56 -3.61 -8.37
N GLY A 221 2.99 -4.81 -8.35
CA GLY A 221 1.93 -5.27 -9.23
C GLY A 221 0.80 -5.84 -8.38
N GLY A 222 -0.35 -6.07 -8.99
CA GLY A 222 -1.54 -6.46 -8.24
C GLY A 222 -2.81 -5.85 -8.75
N PHE A 223 -3.86 -5.99 -7.94
CA PHE A 223 -5.12 -5.31 -8.13
C PHE A 223 -5.85 -5.12 -6.80
N LEU A 224 -6.72 -4.10 -6.77
CA LEU A 224 -7.77 -3.98 -5.77
C LEU A 224 -9.14 -4.09 -6.45
N ASP A 225 -9.94 -5.08 -6.04
CA ASP A 225 -11.24 -5.40 -6.64
C ASP A 225 -12.37 -5.21 -5.62
N PHE A 226 -13.22 -4.19 -5.83
CA PHE A 226 -14.41 -3.97 -5.02
C PHE A 226 -15.45 -5.05 -5.28
N ALA A 227 -16.06 -5.52 -4.19
CA ALA A 227 -17.06 -6.57 -4.24
C ALA A 227 -18.37 -6.11 -3.60
N GLU A 228 -19.47 -6.42 -4.29
CA GLU A 228 -20.82 -6.38 -3.75
C GLU A 228 -20.93 -7.41 -2.62
N LEU A 229 -21.36 -6.97 -1.45
CA LEU A 229 -21.59 -7.88 -0.33
C LEU A 229 -22.81 -8.77 -0.60
N LEU A 230 -22.59 -10.08 -0.74
CA LEU A 230 -23.68 -11.05 -0.93
C LEU A 230 -24.06 -11.77 0.37
N GLU A 231 -23.07 -12.06 1.21
CA GLU A 231 -23.27 -12.72 2.48
C GLU A 231 -22.10 -12.39 3.42
N ALA A 232 -22.39 -11.98 4.64
CA ALA A 232 -21.40 -11.91 5.70
C ALA A 232 -21.95 -12.44 7.01
N ARG A 233 -21.18 -13.33 7.63
CA ARG A 233 -21.48 -13.95 8.92
C ARG A 233 -20.29 -13.81 9.84
N TYR A 234 -20.53 -13.34 11.05
CA TYR A 234 -19.54 -13.25 12.11
C TYR A 234 -20.01 -13.99 13.34
N ARG A 235 -19.15 -14.79 13.93
CA ARG A 235 -19.39 -15.40 15.23
C ARG A 235 -18.38 -14.85 16.22
N ASP A 236 -18.87 -14.17 17.24
CA ASP A 236 -18.06 -13.64 18.31
C ASP A 236 -17.34 -14.80 19.05
N PRO A 237 -15.99 -14.86 19.03
CA PRO A 237 -15.26 -15.92 19.72
C PRO A 237 -15.39 -15.90 21.25
N GLU A 238 -15.74 -14.77 21.85
CA GLU A 238 -15.87 -14.62 23.31
C GLU A 238 -17.25 -15.03 23.81
N THR A 239 -18.31 -14.65 23.10
CA THR A 239 -19.70 -14.91 23.51
C THR A 239 -20.33 -16.11 22.79
N GLY A 240 -19.78 -16.49 21.64
CA GLY A 240 -20.31 -17.55 20.78
C GLY A 240 -21.55 -17.16 19.96
N VAL A 241 -22.01 -15.90 20.08
CA VAL A 241 -23.17 -15.35 19.36
C VAL A 241 -22.80 -15.08 17.90
N SER A 242 -23.75 -15.33 17.00
CA SER A 242 -23.59 -15.10 15.57
C SER A 242 -24.38 -13.88 15.10
N TYR A 243 -23.81 -13.16 14.15
CA TYR A 243 -24.33 -11.95 13.53
C TYR A 243 -24.27 -12.10 12.01
N ASN A 244 -25.29 -11.60 11.31
CA ASN A 244 -25.30 -11.51 9.86
C ASN A 244 -25.25 -10.04 9.49
N PHE A 245 -24.42 -9.67 8.53
CA PHE A 245 -24.33 -8.30 8.06
C PHE A 245 -24.98 -8.18 6.69
N THR A 246 -25.79 -7.14 6.52
CA THR A 246 -26.55 -6.87 5.28
C THR A 246 -26.04 -5.65 4.52
N GLU A 247 -25.24 -4.80 5.17
CA GLU A 247 -24.74 -3.56 4.60
C GLU A 247 -23.23 -3.42 4.79
N GLY A 248 -22.64 -2.56 3.97
CA GLY A 248 -21.22 -2.25 3.98
C GLY A 248 -20.52 -2.71 2.70
N PHE A 249 -19.19 -2.74 2.76
CA PHE A 249 -18.36 -3.03 1.61
C PHE A 249 -17.17 -3.89 1.96
N PHE A 250 -16.62 -4.52 0.92
CA PHE A 250 -15.27 -5.04 1.00
C PHE A 250 -14.60 -5.00 -0.38
N PHE A 251 -13.29 -5.04 -0.36
CA PHE A 251 -12.48 -5.26 -1.55
C PHE A 251 -11.43 -6.32 -1.29
N PHE A 252 -11.02 -6.97 -2.36
CA PHE A 252 -9.90 -7.89 -2.37
C PHE A 252 -8.66 -7.16 -2.87
N ASP A 253 -7.57 -7.25 -2.13
CA ASP A 253 -6.28 -6.65 -2.44
C ASP A 253 -5.24 -7.74 -2.63
N ARG A 254 -4.70 -7.78 -3.84
CA ARG A 254 -3.71 -8.76 -4.30
C ARG A 254 -2.44 -8.03 -4.66
N GLU A 255 -1.33 -8.39 -4.02
CA GLU A 255 -0.06 -7.66 -4.20
C GLU A 255 1.12 -8.58 -4.59
N TYR A 256 1.89 -8.22 -5.62
CA TYR A 256 3.18 -8.84 -5.92
C TYR A 256 4.27 -7.76 -5.87
N HIS A 257 5.31 -8.00 -5.07
CA HIS A 257 6.42 -7.08 -4.89
C HIS A 257 7.71 -7.65 -5.47
N LYS A 258 8.42 -6.83 -6.23
CA LYS A 258 9.67 -7.21 -6.89
C LYS A 258 10.69 -6.08 -6.79
N LEU A 259 11.94 -6.43 -6.49
CA LEU A 259 13.00 -5.43 -6.36
C LEU A 259 13.43 -4.89 -7.72
N LEU A 260 13.51 -3.57 -7.82
CA LEU A 260 14.04 -2.85 -8.99
C LEU A 260 15.38 -2.19 -8.62
N PRO A 261 16.51 -2.67 -9.17
CA PRO A 261 17.82 -2.08 -8.90
C PRO A 261 18.01 -0.74 -9.63
N VAL A 262 18.43 0.29 -8.89
CA VAL A 262 18.66 1.65 -9.45
C VAL A 262 20.14 1.91 -9.71
N GLY A 263 20.99 1.58 -8.73
CA GLY A 263 22.42 1.85 -8.84
C GLY A 263 23.20 1.63 -7.55
N LYS A 264 24.53 1.63 -7.63
CA LYS A 264 25.39 1.36 -6.48
C LYS A 264 25.51 2.55 -5.53
N VAL A 265 25.29 2.29 -4.24
CA VAL A 265 25.44 3.22 -3.12
C VAL A 265 26.38 2.63 -2.07
N LYS A 266 27.14 3.50 -1.39
CA LYS A 266 27.86 3.14 -0.18
C LYS A 266 27.06 3.68 1.00
N VAL A 267 26.69 2.81 1.93
CA VAL A 267 26.01 3.19 3.17
C VAL A 267 27.04 3.06 4.29
N GLU A 268 27.35 4.16 4.96
CA GLU A 268 28.23 4.19 6.14
C GLU A 268 27.37 4.14 7.41
N GLY A 269 27.09 2.94 7.92
CA GLY A 269 26.34 2.71 9.16
C GLY A 269 24.81 2.78 9.04
N GLY A 270 24.09 2.04 9.91
CA GLY A 270 22.62 2.04 10.04
C GLY A 270 21.94 0.71 9.66
N GLU A 271 20.76 0.45 10.25
CA GLU A 271 19.80 -0.54 9.72
C GLU A 271 18.90 0.13 8.69
N ILE A 272 18.60 -0.58 7.61
CA ILE A 272 17.85 -0.08 6.47
C ILE A 272 16.35 -0.25 6.74
N VAL A 273 15.60 0.83 6.61
CA VAL A 273 14.14 0.86 6.83
C VAL A 273 13.46 1.44 5.59
N ASP A 274 12.26 0.97 5.25
CA ASP A 274 11.53 1.51 4.08
C ASP A 274 11.38 3.03 4.21
N GLY A 275 11.75 3.73 3.15
CA GLY A 275 11.83 5.19 3.08
C GLY A 275 10.70 5.80 2.28
N VAL A 276 9.49 5.27 2.41
CA VAL A 276 8.34 5.59 1.55
C VAL A 276 7.31 6.41 2.32
N GLU A 277 6.84 7.53 1.78
CA GLU A 277 5.52 8.05 2.15
C GLU A 277 4.51 7.38 1.22
N PHE A 278 3.65 6.54 1.77
CA PHE A 278 2.65 5.77 1.04
C PHE A 278 1.27 6.09 1.56
N ASN A 279 0.30 6.22 0.65
CA ASN A 279 -1.10 6.39 0.97
C ASN A 279 -1.90 5.52 0.00
N ALA A 280 -2.57 4.49 0.50
CA ALA A 280 -3.63 3.78 -0.22
C ALA A 280 -4.93 3.98 0.52
N MET A 281 -5.93 4.51 -0.17
CA MET A 281 -7.23 4.79 0.43
C MET A 281 -8.36 4.27 -0.44
N ALA A 282 -9.32 3.66 0.24
CA ALA A 282 -10.60 3.25 -0.30
C ALA A 282 -11.71 4.14 0.25
N PHE A 283 -12.68 4.41 -0.61
CA PHE A 283 -13.91 5.15 -0.37
C PHE A 283 -15.07 4.29 -0.83
N HIS A 284 -16.13 4.26 -0.03
CA HIS A 284 -17.36 3.59 -0.41
C HIS A 284 -18.57 4.35 0.13
N LYS A 285 -19.36 4.90 -0.79
CA LYS A 285 -20.62 5.61 -0.53
C LYS A 285 -21.78 4.75 -1.00
N ILE A 286 -22.62 4.33 -0.05
CA ILE A 286 -23.82 3.51 -0.30
C ILE A 286 -25.09 4.38 -0.36
N GLU A 287 -25.14 5.46 0.42
CA GLU A 287 -26.35 6.29 0.54
C GLU A 287 -26.58 7.13 -0.72
N GLY A 288 -27.77 7.05 -1.31
CA GLY A 288 -28.08 7.74 -2.57
C GLY A 288 -27.41 7.03 -3.74
N GLU A 289 -26.70 7.78 -4.59
CA GLU A 289 -25.94 7.16 -5.68
C GLU A 289 -24.70 6.42 -5.16
N GLU A 290 -24.59 5.14 -5.51
CA GLU A 290 -23.51 4.27 -5.07
C GLU A 290 -22.21 4.53 -5.85
N VAL A 291 -21.21 5.03 -5.12
CA VAL A 291 -19.90 5.42 -5.67
C VAL A 291 -18.78 4.83 -4.82
N GLU A 292 -17.79 4.25 -5.50
CA GLU A 292 -16.63 3.64 -4.89
C GLU A 292 -15.38 4.19 -5.55
N PHE A 293 -14.31 4.43 -4.79
CA PHE A 293 -13.01 4.68 -5.42
C PHE A 293 -11.87 4.18 -4.55
N ILE A 294 -10.77 3.86 -5.22
CA ILE A 294 -9.48 3.61 -4.59
C ILE A 294 -8.45 4.49 -5.27
N PHE A 295 -7.55 5.07 -4.48
CA PHE A 295 -6.35 5.70 -5.00
C PHE A 295 -5.13 5.25 -4.20
N ILE A 296 -3.99 5.25 -4.89
CA ILE A 296 -2.68 4.99 -4.31
C ILE A 296 -1.70 6.08 -4.72
N MET A 297 -0.90 6.53 -3.76
CA MET A 297 0.14 7.52 -3.94
C MET A 297 1.36 7.13 -3.14
N ALA A 298 2.52 7.19 -3.78
CA ALA A 298 3.79 7.16 -3.10
C ALA A 298 4.63 8.42 -3.37
N ARG A 299 5.34 8.85 -2.33
CA ARG A 299 6.38 9.89 -2.39
C ARG A 299 7.60 9.36 -1.66
N ASN A 300 8.78 9.60 -2.20
CA ASN A 300 10.03 9.15 -1.58
C ASN A 300 10.83 10.37 -1.11
N PRO A 301 10.79 10.72 0.19
CA PRO A 301 11.51 11.85 0.75
C PRO A 301 13.02 11.57 0.88
N LEU A 302 13.68 11.15 -0.20
CA LEU A 302 15.10 10.85 -0.20
C LEU A 302 15.98 12.11 -0.10
N PRO A 303 17.22 11.98 0.42
CA PRO A 303 18.21 13.04 0.34
C PRO A 303 18.46 13.51 -1.10
N GLU A 304 18.60 14.82 -1.30
CA GLU A 304 18.86 15.42 -2.63
C GLU A 304 20.14 14.89 -3.28
N ALA A 305 21.14 14.49 -2.48
CA ALA A 305 22.35 13.85 -2.99
C ALA A 305 22.08 12.50 -3.68
N LEU A 306 21.06 11.75 -3.24
CA LEU A 306 20.65 10.51 -3.91
C LEU A 306 19.77 10.80 -5.13
N LYS A 307 18.82 11.74 -5.01
CA LYS A 307 17.96 12.18 -6.13
C LYS A 307 18.77 12.73 -7.30
N GLY A 308 19.84 13.49 -7.03
CA GLY A 308 20.73 14.01 -8.07
C GLY A 308 21.70 12.98 -8.65
N LYS A 309 21.89 11.82 -8.00
CA LYS A 309 22.83 10.78 -8.44
C LYS A 309 22.19 9.77 -9.39
N PHE A 310 20.91 9.50 -9.24
CA PHE A 310 20.23 8.45 -9.98
C PHE A 310 18.99 8.99 -10.70
N GLN A 311 18.65 8.36 -11.81
CA GLN A 311 17.37 8.57 -12.46
C GLN A 311 16.34 7.63 -11.83
N PHE A 312 15.39 8.20 -11.10
CA PHE A 312 14.26 7.45 -10.54
C PHE A 312 13.11 7.43 -11.55
N PRO A 313 12.34 6.32 -11.64
CA PRO A 313 11.06 6.34 -12.32
C PRO A 313 10.06 7.21 -11.55
N GLU A 314 8.96 7.57 -12.21
CA GLU A 314 7.82 8.13 -11.49
C GLU A 314 7.28 7.10 -10.50
N PHE A 315 7.04 7.55 -9.27
CA PHE A 315 6.39 6.74 -8.25
C PHE A 315 4.88 6.72 -8.49
N GLU A 316 4.22 5.70 -7.97
CA GLU A 316 2.78 5.52 -8.16
C GLU A 316 1.98 6.75 -7.69
N GLN A 317 1.09 7.21 -8.57
CA GLN A 317 0.04 8.17 -8.22
C GLN A 317 -1.12 7.97 -9.19
N PHE A 318 -2.05 7.11 -8.82
CA PHE A 318 -3.22 6.83 -9.64
C PHE A 318 -4.35 6.21 -8.83
N GLY A 319 -5.52 6.13 -9.44
CA GLY A 319 -6.71 5.60 -8.80
C GLY A 319 -7.80 5.30 -9.83
N ARG A 320 -8.91 4.79 -9.32
CA ARG A 320 -10.10 4.48 -10.08
C ARG A 320 -11.32 4.85 -9.27
N ILE A 321 -12.30 5.47 -9.92
CA ILE A 321 -13.63 5.73 -9.39
C ILE A 321 -14.68 4.99 -10.20
N ASN A 322 -15.64 4.40 -9.50
CA ASN A 322 -16.67 3.51 -9.98
C ASN A 322 -18.03 4.10 -9.58
N PHE A 323 -18.89 4.36 -10.57
CA PHE A 323 -20.28 4.76 -10.37
C PHE A 323 -21.14 3.51 -10.57
N VAL A 324 -21.43 2.81 -9.47
CA VAL A 324 -21.99 1.44 -9.48
C VAL A 324 -23.37 1.43 -10.11
N ASP A 325 -24.23 2.37 -9.71
CA ASP A 325 -25.60 2.51 -10.25
C ASP A 325 -25.63 2.80 -11.76
N ARG A 326 -24.55 3.40 -12.29
CA ARG A 326 -24.39 3.71 -13.71
C ARG A 326 -23.68 2.63 -14.50
N ASN A 327 -23.07 1.66 -13.81
CA ASN A 327 -22.17 0.68 -14.41
C ASN A 327 -21.00 1.34 -15.19
N GLU A 328 -20.41 2.39 -14.61
CA GLU A 328 -19.35 3.20 -15.22
C GLU A 328 -18.09 3.23 -14.34
N SER A 329 -16.91 3.15 -14.98
CA SER A 329 -15.60 3.20 -14.30
C SER A 329 -14.67 4.19 -14.99
N TYR A 330 -14.05 5.08 -14.22
CA TYR A 330 -13.19 6.14 -14.70
C TYR A 330 -11.83 6.16 -14.00
N ARG A 331 -10.85 6.81 -14.64
CA ARG A 331 -9.50 6.96 -14.10
C ARG A 331 -9.43 8.19 -13.19
N LEU A 332 -8.64 8.10 -12.13
CA LEU A 332 -8.33 9.19 -11.20
C LEU A 332 -6.80 9.28 -11.05
N ASP A 333 -6.13 9.70 -12.11
CA ASP A 333 -4.65 9.75 -12.15
C ASP A 333 -4.13 11.15 -11.79
N ASP A 334 -4.88 12.19 -12.14
CA ASP A 334 -4.54 13.58 -11.86
C ASP A 334 -5.28 14.06 -10.61
N TYR A 335 -4.69 13.79 -9.44
CA TYR A 335 -5.24 14.22 -8.17
C TYR A 335 -4.17 14.70 -7.20
N ARG A 336 -4.63 15.43 -6.20
CA ARG A 336 -3.87 15.87 -5.05
C ARG A 336 -4.48 15.27 -3.81
N PHE A 337 -3.61 14.68 -2.99
CA PHE A 337 -3.94 14.17 -1.70
C PHE A 337 -3.01 14.77 -0.65
N TRP A 338 -3.57 15.19 0.48
CA TRP A 338 -2.84 15.73 1.61
C TRP A 338 -3.58 15.49 2.94
N THR A 339 -2.86 15.69 4.04
CA THR A 339 -3.36 15.50 5.41
C THR A 339 -3.04 16.73 6.27
N ASP A 340 -3.45 16.70 7.54
CA ASP A 340 -3.10 17.73 8.56
C ASP A 340 -1.61 17.81 8.94
N GLY A 341 -0.75 16.96 8.36
CA GLY A 341 0.70 16.97 8.60
C GLY A 341 1.17 16.10 9.77
N GLU A 342 0.26 15.52 10.57
CA GLU A 342 0.64 14.63 11.66
C GLU A 342 1.15 13.28 11.15
N LEU A 343 1.99 12.60 11.94
CA LEU A 343 2.44 11.23 11.65
C LEU A 343 1.27 10.24 11.64
N GLN A 344 0.27 10.47 12.49
CA GLN A 344 -1.01 9.78 12.51
C GLN A 344 -2.11 10.82 12.25
N PRO A 345 -2.51 11.04 10.98
CA PRO A 345 -3.40 12.13 10.62
C PRO A 345 -4.83 11.94 11.11
N ASN A 346 -5.48 13.02 11.53
CA ASN A 346 -6.90 13.04 11.82
C ASN A 346 -7.72 13.57 10.64
N LEU A 347 -7.12 14.42 9.80
CA LEU A 347 -7.78 15.02 8.64
C LEU A 347 -7.10 14.65 7.33
N TYR A 348 -7.93 14.40 6.32
CA TYR A 348 -7.54 13.93 4.99
C TYR A 348 -8.27 14.74 3.94
N PHE A 349 -7.62 14.99 2.80
CA PHE A 349 -8.18 15.81 1.73
C PHE A 349 -7.78 15.27 0.36
N LEU A 350 -8.74 15.26 -0.57
CA LEU A 350 -8.59 14.78 -1.94
C LEU A 350 -9.25 15.74 -2.91
N LYS A 351 -8.49 16.23 -3.89
CA LYS A 351 -9.01 17.02 -5.02
C LYS A 351 -8.40 16.53 -6.32
N GLY A 352 -9.20 16.25 -7.35
CA GLY A 352 -8.65 15.70 -8.59
C GLY A 352 -9.65 15.57 -9.72
N ASN A 353 -9.12 15.31 -10.92
CA ASN A 353 -9.89 15.19 -12.15
C ASN A 353 -10.25 13.72 -12.42
N ILE A 354 -11.52 13.48 -12.74
CA ILE A 354 -12.00 12.21 -13.25
C ILE A 354 -11.82 12.22 -14.76
N THR A 355 -11.15 11.20 -15.30
CA THR A 355 -10.85 11.11 -16.73
C THR A 355 -11.40 9.84 -17.38
N ASP A 356 -11.81 9.96 -18.64
CA ASP A 356 -12.22 8.82 -19.46
C ASP A 356 -11.03 7.99 -19.98
N GLY A 357 -11.31 6.96 -20.77
CA GLY A 357 -10.27 6.09 -21.35
C GLY A 357 -9.30 6.82 -22.29
N ASN A 358 -9.67 7.98 -22.82
CA ASN A 358 -8.84 8.81 -23.68
C ASN A 358 -8.09 9.93 -22.92
N GLY A 359 -8.30 10.04 -21.61
CA GLY A 359 -7.72 11.08 -20.77
C GLY A 359 -8.49 12.40 -20.79
N GLY A 360 -9.71 12.44 -21.37
CA GLY A 360 -10.58 13.60 -21.32
C GLY A 360 -11.15 13.79 -19.91
N ILE A 361 -11.11 15.01 -19.38
CA ILE A 361 -11.72 15.34 -18.08
C ILE A 361 -13.24 15.29 -18.23
N VAL A 362 -13.89 14.44 -17.44
CA VAL A 362 -15.34 14.25 -17.42
C VAL A 362 -15.98 14.63 -16.09
N GLY A 363 -15.17 14.93 -15.08
CA GLY A 363 -15.65 15.27 -13.74
C GLY A 363 -14.51 15.60 -12.79
N GLU A 364 -14.85 15.85 -11.53
CA GLU A 364 -13.88 16.14 -10.47
C GLU A 364 -14.34 15.57 -9.12
N VAL A 365 -13.36 15.32 -8.25
CA VAL A 365 -13.57 15.00 -6.84
C VAL A 365 -13.06 16.15 -5.99
N ASN A 366 -13.81 16.50 -4.94
CA ASN A 366 -13.41 17.43 -3.90
C ASN A 366 -13.94 16.94 -2.55
N LEU A 367 -13.09 16.20 -1.84
CA LEU A 367 -13.47 15.44 -0.65
C LEU A 367 -12.53 15.75 0.52
N ARG A 368 -13.11 15.74 1.72
CA ARG A 368 -12.40 15.77 2.99
C ARG A 368 -12.84 14.60 3.85
N ALA A 369 -11.94 14.07 4.67
CA ALA A 369 -12.23 13.00 5.60
C ALA A 369 -11.73 13.33 7.00
N GLU A 370 -12.43 12.80 8.00
CA GLU A 370 -12.02 12.80 9.40
C GLU A 370 -11.87 11.36 9.89
N ALA A 371 -10.75 11.06 10.54
CA ALA A 371 -10.54 9.77 11.17
C ALA A 371 -11.41 9.63 12.42
N PHE A 372 -12.03 8.46 12.57
CA PHE A 372 -12.81 8.13 13.76
C PHE A 372 -12.23 6.93 14.54
N ASP A 373 -11.37 6.14 13.92
CA ASP A 373 -10.61 5.07 14.59
C ASP A 373 -9.31 4.79 13.84
N PHE A 374 -8.38 4.12 14.51
CA PHE A 374 -7.05 3.82 14.03
C PHE A 374 -6.64 2.38 14.30
N TRP A 375 -5.77 1.89 13.42
CA TRP A 375 -5.13 0.59 13.57
C TRP A 375 -3.62 0.67 13.30
N GLY A 376 -2.85 0.69 14.38
CA GLY A 376 -1.40 0.58 14.38
C GLY A 376 -0.87 -0.85 14.55
N LYS A 377 0.38 -0.96 15.02
CA LYS A 377 1.11 -2.23 15.08
C LYS A 377 0.46 -3.21 16.05
N ARG A 378 0.18 -4.43 15.57
CA ARG A 378 -0.40 -5.54 16.36
C ARG A 378 -1.77 -5.26 16.99
N GLY A 379 -2.60 -4.38 16.42
CA GLY A 379 -3.93 -4.11 17.01
C GLY A 379 -4.05 -2.83 17.80
N THR A 380 -2.97 -2.05 17.97
CA THR A 380 -3.00 -0.83 18.77
C THR A 380 -3.73 0.31 18.06
N GLU A 381 -4.13 1.33 18.81
CA GLU A 381 -4.65 2.60 18.25
C GLU A 381 -3.53 3.49 17.73
N ASN A 382 -2.39 3.50 18.41
CA ASN A 382 -1.24 4.30 18.02
C ASN A 382 -0.49 3.64 16.87
N TRP A 383 -0.18 4.43 15.86
CA TRP A 383 0.72 4.04 14.79
C TRP A 383 2.12 3.81 15.33
N HIS A 384 2.83 2.88 14.69
CA HIS A 384 4.20 2.59 15.12
C HIS A 384 5.15 3.61 14.52
N VAL A 385 5.81 4.38 15.38
CA VAL A 385 6.85 5.32 14.99
C VAL A 385 8.22 4.62 15.00
N GLY A 386 8.97 4.81 13.91
CA GLY A 386 10.34 4.36 13.70
C GLY A 386 11.20 5.48 13.12
N LYS A 387 12.39 5.13 12.64
CA LYS A 387 13.33 6.07 12.01
C LYS A 387 13.75 5.57 10.63
N PRO A 388 13.83 6.43 9.60
CA PRO A 388 14.39 6.05 8.31
C PRO A 388 15.92 5.96 8.39
N TRP A 389 16.54 5.18 7.51
CA TRP A 389 18.00 4.95 7.54
C TRP A 389 18.83 6.15 7.05
N TRP A 390 18.22 7.02 6.23
CA TRP A 390 18.89 8.15 5.59
C TRP A 390 18.70 9.48 6.34
N ASP A 391 17.82 9.52 7.35
CA ASP A 391 17.59 10.70 8.20
C ASP A 391 17.47 10.27 9.66
N PRO A 392 18.58 10.33 10.43
CA PRO A 392 18.62 9.95 11.84
C PRO A 392 17.67 10.76 12.75
N ASP A 393 17.32 11.98 12.34
CA ASP A 393 16.43 12.87 13.07
C ASP A 393 14.98 12.76 12.56
N GLY A 394 14.78 12.10 11.42
CA GLY A 394 13.48 11.82 10.84
C GLY A 394 12.69 10.76 11.60
N GLU A 395 11.39 10.87 11.51
CA GLU A 395 10.42 9.91 12.04
C GLU A 395 9.60 9.33 10.89
N VAL A 396 9.32 8.03 10.97
CA VAL A 396 8.38 7.36 10.06
C VAL A 396 7.29 6.70 10.86
N ALA A 397 6.06 6.69 10.37
CA ALA A 397 4.94 6.03 11.02
C ALA A 397 4.17 5.14 10.05
N TRP A 398 3.81 3.95 10.49
CA TRP A 398 2.97 3.03 9.71
C TRP A 398 1.72 2.63 10.49
N GLY A 399 0.57 2.69 9.81
CA GLY A 399 -0.71 2.32 10.37
C GLY A 399 -1.85 2.50 9.39
N ARG A 400 -3.07 2.34 9.90
CA ARG A 400 -4.31 2.48 9.15
C ARG A 400 -5.25 3.44 9.87
N SER A 401 -6.10 4.10 9.08
CA SER A 401 -7.17 4.95 9.57
C SER A 401 -8.50 4.50 9.02
N PHE A 402 -9.52 4.57 9.87
CA PHE A 402 -10.91 4.51 9.46
C PHE A 402 -11.45 5.92 9.45
N VAL A 403 -12.02 6.33 8.32
CA VAL A 403 -12.40 7.73 8.07
C VAL A 403 -13.84 7.85 7.62
N LYS A 404 -14.41 9.04 7.82
CA LYS A 404 -15.68 9.47 7.23
C LYS A 404 -15.43 10.59 6.24
N TRP A 405 -15.77 10.35 4.98
CA TRP A 405 -15.64 11.30 3.89
C TRP A 405 -16.87 12.19 3.75
N ARG A 406 -16.62 13.46 3.38
CA ARG A 406 -17.61 14.47 3.06
C ARG A 406 -17.13 15.34 1.90
N GLY A 407 -18.04 15.93 1.13
CA GLY A 407 -17.70 16.84 0.03
C GLY A 407 -18.55 16.58 -1.20
N THR A 408 -17.95 16.75 -2.38
CA THR A 408 -18.67 16.65 -3.66
C THR A 408 -17.88 15.86 -4.68
N ILE A 409 -18.61 15.16 -5.54
CA ILE A 409 -18.11 14.53 -6.76
C ILE A 409 -18.96 15.08 -7.90
N THR A 410 -18.34 15.53 -8.99
CA THR A 410 -19.08 15.95 -10.18
C THR A 410 -18.77 15.01 -11.34
N LEU A 411 -19.79 14.76 -12.17
CA LEU A 411 -19.65 14.01 -13.42
C LEU A 411 -20.55 14.67 -14.47
N GLY A 412 -19.95 15.23 -15.52
CA GLY A 412 -20.64 16.10 -16.47
C GLY A 412 -21.26 17.32 -15.77
N ASN A 413 -22.59 17.42 -15.80
CA ASN A 413 -23.34 18.52 -15.16
C ASN A 413 -23.95 18.12 -13.81
N GLU A 414 -23.71 16.90 -13.34
CA GLU A 414 -24.29 16.38 -12.11
C GLU A 414 -23.32 16.53 -10.95
N THR A 415 -23.87 16.79 -9.76
CA THR A 415 -23.10 16.89 -8.52
C THR A 415 -23.68 15.93 -7.50
N ILE A 416 -22.85 15.00 -7.05
CA ILE A 416 -23.15 14.02 -6.02
C ILE A 416 -22.57 14.55 -4.72
N THR A 417 -23.44 14.76 -3.73
CA THR A 417 -23.01 15.16 -2.39
C THR A 417 -22.61 13.94 -1.59
N VAL A 418 -21.48 14.04 -0.90
CA VAL A 418 -20.98 13.04 0.04
C VAL A 418 -21.13 13.60 1.44
N GLU A 419 -21.94 12.95 2.27
CA GLU A 419 -22.22 13.43 3.64
C GLU A 419 -21.44 12.67 4.71
N GLU A 420 -21.49 11.34 4.74
CA GLU A 420 -20.73 10.49 5.67
C GLU A 420 -20.36 9.14 5.04
N ALA A 421 -19.59 9.15 3.95
CA ALA A 421 -19.15 7.90 3.32
C ALA A 421 -18.01 7.26 4.10
N LEU A 422 -18.09 5.95 4.36
CA LEU A 422 -17.05 5.22 5.06
C LEU A 422 -15.81 5.07 4.16
N GLY A 423 -14.65 5.20 4.77
CA GLY A 423 -13.37 4.99 4.10
C GLY A 423 -12.36 4.32 5.00
N PHE A 424 -11.36 3.75 4.35
CA PHE A 424 -10.22 3.11 4.99
C PHE A 424 -8.95 3.50 4.26
N GLY A 425 -7.87 3.70 5.01
CA GLY A 425 -6.57 3.89 4.41
C GLY A 425 -5.46 3.16 5.13
N GLU A 426 -4.48 2.71 4.37
CA GLU A 426 -3.17 2.28 4.84
C GLU A 426 -2.13 3.34 4.49
N PHE A 427 -1.28 3.64 5.47
CA PHE A 427 -0.36 4.76 5.37
C PHE A 427 1.02 4.39 5.89
N HIS A 428 2.02 4.86 5.15
CA HIS A 428 3.36 5.06 5.68
C HIS A 428 3.66 6.56 5.58
N ARG A 429 4.01 7.19 6.69
CA ARG A 429 4.27 8.63 6.78
C ARG A 429 5.71 8.86 7.15
N TYR A 430 6.21 10.03 6.78
CA TYR A 430 7.52 10.51 7.18
C TYR A 430 7.39 11.94 7.71
N ASN A 431 8.17 12.29 8.72
CA ASN A 431 8.34 13.64 9.20
C ASN A 431 9.83 13.90 9.40
N GLY A 432 10.38 14.91 8.74
CA GLY A 432 11.81 15.25 8.86
C GLY A 432 12.29 16.22 7.79
N VAL A 433 13.61 16.42 7.72
CA VAL A 433 14.22 17.51 6.95
C VAL A 433 14.09 17.38 5.43
N HIS A 434 13.81 16.17 4.94
CA HIS A 434 13.70 15.86 3.51
C HIS A 434 12.24 15.81 3.00
N MET A 435 11.28 16.20 3.83
CA MET A 435 9.88 16.37 3.42
C MET A 435 9.85 17.47 2.33
N PRO A 436 9.15 17.26 1.20
CA PRO A 436 8.95 18.32 0.21
C PRO A 436 8.30 19.52 0.89
N ARG A 437 9.06 20.59 1.09
CA ARG A 437 8.53 21.87 1.57
C ARG A 437 7.65 22.42 0.45
N LEU A 438 6.33 22.47 0.66
CA LEU A 438 5.40 22.99 -0.34
C LEU A 438 5.84 24.41 -0.73
N SER A 439 6.17 24.61 -2.01
CA SER A 439 6.26 25.95 -2.60
C SER A 439 4.84 26.35 -2.96
N TRP A 440 4.25 27.23 -2.14
CA TRP A 440 2.86 27.64 -2.29
C TRP A 440 2.74 28.67 -3.42
N SER A 441 1.85 28.45 -4.38
CA SER A 441 1.33 29.54 -5.21
C SER A 441 0.15 30.22 -4.51
N SER A 442 -0.08 31.51 -4.74
CA SER A 442 -1.11 32.32 -4.07
C SER A 442 -2.52 31.74 -4.12
N SER A 443 -2.90 31.03 -5.19
CA SER A 443 -4.19 30.34 -5.29
C SER A 443 -4.37 29.19 -4.28
N TRP A 444 -3.28 28.62 -3.75
CA TRP A 444 -3.32 27.47 -2.83
C TRP A 444 -3.55 27.89 -1.38
N MET A 445 -3.15 29.11 -1.01
CA MET A 445 -3.47 29.70 0.29
C MET A 445 -4.97 29.99 0.41
N THR A 446 -5.59 30.51 -0.66
CA THR A 446 -7.01 30.86 -0.65
C THR A 446 -7.89 29.64 -0.40
N ASP A 447 -7.62 28.49 -1.03
CA ASP A 447 -8.38 27.26 -0.86
C ASP A 447 -8.24 26.69 0.58
N ILE A 448 -7.04 26.69 1.18
CA ILE A 448 -6.85 26.16 2.55
C ILE A 448 -7.44 27.10 3.61
N LEU A 449 -7.32 28.42 3.42
CA LEU A 449 -7.81 29.44 4.36
C LEU A 449 -9.34 29.62 4.30
N THR A 450 -9.96 29.39 3.14
CA THR A 450 -11.44 29.38 3.03
C THR A 450 -12.09 28.09 3.58
N LEU A 451 -11.32 27.02 3.81
CA LEU A 451 -11.87 25.70 4.15
C LEU A 451 -12.07 25.40 5.65
N LYS A 452 -11.68 26.27 6.61
CA LYS A 452 -12.02 26.01 8.03
C LYS A 452 -11.98 27.22 8.98
N ASP A 453 -13.11 27.40 9.68
CA ASP A 453 -13.20 28.00 11.01
C ASP A 453 -12.27 27.27 12.01
N GLY A 454 -11.27 27.97 12.54
CA GLY A 454 -10.83 27.80 13.92
C GLY A 454 -9.86 26.68 14.31
N TYR A 455 -9.17 25.99 13.39
CA TYR A 455 -8.11 25.01 13.76
C TYR A 455 -6.71 25.49 13.36
N PRO A 456 -5.71 25.44 14.26
CA PRO A 456 -4.33 25.76 13.90
C PRO A 456 -3.74 24.67 12.99
N LEU A 457 -3.25 25.07 11.81
CA LEU A 457 -2.45 24.24 10.92
C LEU A 457 -1.00 24.21 11.41
N LYS A 458 -0.38 23.03 11.49
CA LYS A 458 1.03 22.89 11.86
C LYS A 458 1.85 22.51 10.63
N TYR A 459 2.59 23.46 10.07
CA TYR A 459 3.51 23.21 8.95
C TYR A 459 4.87 23.86 9.21
N PRO A 460 5.99 23.19 8.86
CA PRO A 460 7.31 23.79 8.90
C PRO A 460 7.53 24.72 7.69
N PHE A 461 7.94 25.97 7.94
CA PHE A 461 8.29 26.96 6.90
C PHE A 461 9.75 27.44 7.00
N ARG A 462 10.24 28.04 5.92
CA ARG A 462 11.53 28.76 5.86
C ARG A 462 11.28 30.25 6.14
N GLY A 463 12.13 30.89 6.97
CA GLY A 463 11.89 32.25 7.50
C GLY A 463 11.76 33.36 6.46
N ASP A 464 12.35 33.16 5.28
CA ASP A 464 12.28 34.02 4.09
C ASP A 464 10.91 34.01 3.39
N VAL A 465 10.09 32.99 3.64
CA VAL A 465 8.71 32.89 3.11
C VAL A 465 7.73 33.69 3.98
N VAL A 466 8.00 33.79 5.29
CA VAL A 466 7.12 34.48 6.25
C VAL A 466 7.08 35.99 5.99
N GLU A 467 8.22 36.61 5.68
CA GLU A 467 8.28 38.06 5.42
C GLU A 467 7.52 38.49 4.15
N ASN A 468 7.41 37.61 3.16
CA ASN A 468 6.67 37.86 1.92
C ASN A 468 5.18 37.49 2.02
N LEU A 469 4.75 36.78 3.08
CA LEU A 469 3.36 36.38 3.32
C LEU A 469 2.53 37.46 4.06
N ILE A 470 3.19 38.37 4.77
CA ILE A 470 2.53 39.37 5.63
C ILE A 470 1.58 40.30 4.85
N PRO A 471 1.89 40.78 3.64
CA PRO A 471 0.98 41.65 2.90
C PRO A 471 -0.33 40.94 2.48
N ASP A 472 -0.23 39.68 2.05
CA ASP A 472 -1.37 38.91 1.55
C ASP A 472 -2.29 38.40 2.69
N LEU A 473 -1.74 38.15 3.88
CA LEU A 473 -2.51 37.78 5.07
C LEU A 473 -3.39 38.94 5.61
N VAL A 474 -3.01 40.19 5.35
CA VAL A 474 -3.78 41.38 5.76
C VAL A 474 -5.04 41.56 4.91
N GLU A 475 -5.06 41.09 3.66
CA GLU A 475 -6.25 41.11 2.80
C GLU A 475 -7.28 40.01 3.13
N MET A 476 -6.88 38.98 3.89
CA MET A 476 -7.68 37.76 4.14
C MET A 476 -8.45 37.75 5.47
N ASP A 477 -8.46 38.85 6.23
CA ASP A 477 -9.14 38.97 7.53
C ASP A 477 -8.72 37.86 8.53
N VAL A 478 -7.45 37.47 8.55
CA VAL A 478 -6.89 36.44 9.44
C VAL A 478 -6.00 37.07 10.51
N ASP A 479 -6.29 36.82 11.78
CA ASP A 479 -5.38 37.06 12.90
C ASP A 479 -4.23 36.05 12.89
N MET A 480 -3.01 36.55 12.77
CA MET A 480 -1.82 35.77 13.10
C MET A 480 -1.70 35.65 14.62
N LEU A 481 -1.92 34.45 15.17
CA LEU A 481 -1.92 34.21 16.62
C LEU A 481 -0.51 34.22 17.20
N SER A 482 0.42 33.54 16.53
CA SER A 482 1.85 33.57 16.89
C SER A 482 2.69 32.97 15.78
N ILE A 483 3.95 33.39 15.74
CA ILE A 483 5.02 32.71 15.01
C ILE A 483 5.98 32.19 16.08
N GLN A 484 6.23 30.89 16.08
CA GLN A 484 7.22 30.28 16.98
C GLN A 484 8.38 29.73 16.15
N SER A 485 9.60 30.07 16.55
CA SER A 485 10.81 29.44 16.02
C SER A 485 11.37 28.48 17.06
N GLU A 486 11.47 27.21 16.73
CA GLU A 486 12.31 26.26 17.47
C GLU A 486 13.32 25.68 16.49
N CYS A 487 14.61 25.80 16.80
CA CYS A 487 15.70 25.13 16.07
C CYS A 487 15.70 25.31 14.53
N ASN A 488 15.55 26.55 14.04
CA ASN A 488 15.51 26.92 12.60
C ASN A 488 14.25 26.52 11.81
N ASP A 489 13.23 25.96 12.46
CA ASP A 489 11.92 25.73 11.87
C ASP A 489 10.89 26.74 12.42
N TRP A 490 10.12 27.33 11.52
CA TRP A 490 9.08 28.30 11.84
C TRP A 490 7.71 27.63 11.80
N GLN A 491 6.91 27.79 12.85
CA GLN A 491 5.50 27.38 12.91
C GLN A 491 4.59 28.62 12.88
N LEU A 492 3.60 28.61 11.99
CA LEU A 492 2.63 29.70 11.82
C LEU A 492 1.28 29.30 12.39
N TYR A 493 0.81 30.04 13.39
CA TYR A 493 -0.53 29.87 13.96
C TYR A 493 -1.46 30.96 13.44
N LEU A 494 -2.52 30.57 12.72
CA LEU A 494 -3.50 31.49 12.13
C LEU A 494 -4.89 31.30 12.77
N ARG A 495 -5.63 32.39 12.91
CA ARG A 495 -7.05 32.42 13.33
C ARG A 495 -7.81 33.36 12.41
N VAL A 496 -8.83 32.88 11.72
CA VAL A 496 -9.69 33.75 10.89
C VAL A 496 -10.52 34.69 11.79
N ARG A 497 -10.52 36.00 11.52
CA ARG A 497 -11.46 36.96 12.12
C ARG A 497 -12.80 36.82 11.41
N ARG A 498 -13.89 36.82 12.19
CA ARG A 498 -15.26 36.72 11.68
C ARG A 498 -15.74 37.99 11.01
#